data_AF-A0A6I7NKE9-F1
#
_entry.id   AF-A0A6I7NKE9-F1
#
_cell.length_a   1.000
_cell.length_b   1.000
_cell.length_c   1.000
_cell.angle_alpha   90.00
_cell.angle_beta   90.00
_cell.angle_gamma   90.00
#
_symmetry.space_group_name_H-M   'P 1'
#
loop_
_entity.id
_entity.type
_entity.pdbx_description
1 polymer ?
#
loop_
_entity_poly.entity_id
_entity_poly.type
_entity_poly.pdbx_seq_one_letter_code
_entity_poly.pdbx_strand_id
1 'polypeptide(L)'
;MKEKIHIYKSDDIKITYDVNRCIHSAKCVKGLPRVFDSKKKPWIQPENAPGDAIARVIEKCPTGALQYKMLNGEANEKPPSKNRIILQENGPAYFFGDLEIQDADGNVILRDTRFSYCRCGQSKNKPACDNSHIEAEFKGGVRVDRARLPESKETEHGRLIIKLMKNGPALLEGSYRIESAAVGQHESKKNIALCRCGGSANKPFCDGTHRKIGFEG
;
A
#
# COMPACT_ATOMS: atom_id res chain seq x y z
N MET A 1 12.35 1.54 5.34
CA MET A 1 11.96 0.42 4.46
C MET A 1 13.19 0.01 3.68
N LYS A 2 13.54 -1.28 3.60
CA LYS A 2 14.68 -1.72 2.77
C LYS A 2 14.19 -1.88 1.35
N GLU A 3 14.92 -1.33 0.38
CA GLU A 3 14.61 -1.48 -1.04
C GLU A 3 15.45 -2.62 -1.64
N LYS A 4 14.86 -3.41 -2.53
CA LYS A 4 15.60 -4.35 -3.38
C LYS A 4 15.05 -4.26 -4.80
N ILE A 5 15.65 -3.34 -5.56
CA ILE A 5 15.12 -2.92 -6.85
C ILE A 5 15.80 -3.66 -8.00
N HIS A 6 14.97 -4.24 -8.88
CA HIS A 6 15.36 -4.72 -10.20
C HIS A 6 14.77 -3.82 -11.29
N ILE A 7 15.52 -3.64 -12.37
CA ILE A 7 15.11 -2.78 -13.50
C ILE A 7 15.09 -3.63 -14.77
N TYR A 8 14.03 -3.47 -15.56
CA TYR A 8 13.85 -4.08 -16.87
C TYR A 8 13.46 -3.00 -17.86
N LYS A 9 13.87 -3.11 -19.12
CA LYS A 9 13.62 -2.09 -20.14
C LYS A 9 13.33 -2.73 -21.50
N SER A 10 12.39 -2.14 -22.24
CA SER A 10 12.25 -2.24 -23.69
C SER A 10 12.47 -0.85 -24.30
N ASP A 11 12.16 -0.70 -25.59
CA ASP A 11 12.29 0.57 -26.30
C ASP A 11 11.34 1.66 -25.78
N ASP A 12 10.13 1.28 -25.33
CA ASP A 12 9.05 2.21 -24.95
C ASP A 12 8.75 2.27 -23.44
N ILE A 13 9.28 1.34 -22.63
CA ILE A 13 9.01 1.31 -21.18
C ILE A 13 10.22 0.85 -20.34
N LYS A 14 10.42 1.52 -19.20
CA LYS A 14 11.28 1.07 -18.10
C LYS A 14 10.41 0.57 -16.96
N ILE A 15 10.59 -0.67 -16.54
CA ILE A 15 9.91 -1.29 -15.40
C ILE A 15 10.87 -1.31 -14.20
N THR A 16 10.36 -0.91 -13.04
CA THR A 16 11.05 -1.02 -11.74
C THR A 16 10.29 -2.03 -10.88
N TYR A 17 11.01 -2.98 -10.27
CA TYR A 17 10.46 -3.99 -9.38
C TYR A 17 11.16 -3.98 -8.02
N ASP A 18 10.46 -3.56 -6.96
CA ASP A 18 10.94 -3.68 -5.58
C ASP A 18 10.45 -5.00 -4.95
N VAL A 19 11.38 -5.93 -4.79
CA VAL A 19 11.12 -7.26 -4.22
C VAL A 19 10.54 -7.16 -2.82
N ASN A 20 11.02 -6.22 -2.01
CA ASN A 20 10.66 -6.15 -0.59
C ASN A 20 9.23 -5.62 -0.37
N ARG A 21 8.60 -5.04 -1.39
CA ARG A 21 7.20 -4.60 -1.37
C ARG A 21 6.25 -5.59 -2.03
N CYS A 22 6.78 -6.64 -2.67
CA CYS A 22 5.96 -7.61 -3.38
C CYS A 22 5.37 -8.62 -2.38
N ILE A 23 4.04 -8.68 -2.31
CA ILE A 23 3.32 -9.67 -1.50
C ILE A 23 2.76 -10.82 -2.35
N HIS A 24 3.20 -10.95 -3.61
CA HIS A 24 2.75 -11.97 -4.56
C HIS A 24 1.23 -12.02 -4.79
N SER A 25 0.59 -10.85 -4.97
CA SER A 25 -0.85 -10.74 -5.29
C SER A 25 -1.28 -11.41 -6.62
N ALA A 26 -0.30 -11.88 -7.40
CA ALA A 26 -0.45 -12.51 -8.71
C ALA A 26 -1.12 -11.65 -9.81
N LYS A 27 -1.37 -10.36 -9.56
CA LYS A 27 -2.01 -9.46 -10.53
C LYS A 27 -1.20 -9.32 -11.83
N CYS A 28 0.12 -9.27 -11.72
CA CYS A 28 1.03 -9.18 -12.87
C CYS A 28 1.07 -10.48 -13.69
N VAL A 29 1.41 -11.60 -13.06
CA VAL A 29 1.55 -12.90 -13.75
C VAL A 29 0.24 -13.41 -14.34
N LYS A 30 -0.91 -13.11 -13.72
CA LYS A 30 -2.22 -13.43 -14.31
C LYS A 30 -2.67 -12.42 -15.37
N GLY A 31 -2.22 -11.17 -15.25
CA GLY A 31 -2.65 -10.08 -16.14
C GLY A 31 -1.96 -10.08 -17.49
N LEU A 32 -0.67 -10.45 -17.54
CA LEU A 32 0.12 -10.49 -18.77
C LEU A 32 1.25 -11.52 -18.68
N PRO A 33 0.93 -12.84 -18.70
CA PRO A 33 1.89 -13.92 -18.46
C PRO A 33 3.04 -13.98 -19.48
N ARG A 34 2.85 -13.44 -20.69
CA ARG A 34 3.93 -13.35 -21.69
C ARG A 34 5.04 -12.37 -21.31
N VAL A 35 4.75 -11.40 -20.44
CA VAL A 35 5.71 -10.43 -19.91
C VAL A 35 6.14 -10.81 -18.49
N PHE A 36 5.20 -11.20 -17.63
CA PHE A 36 5.45 -11.54 -16.23
C PHE A 36 5.33 -13.06 -16.02
N ASP A 37 6.46 -13.76 -16.00
CA ASP A 37 6.51 -15.22 -15.89
C ASP A 37 7.44 -15.64 -14.75
N SER A 38 6.86 -16.08 -13.64
CA SER A 38 7.60 -16.51 -12.44
C SER A 38 8.46 -17.76 -12.64
N LYS A 39 8.33 -18.45 -13.79
CA LYS A 39 9.15 -19.62 -14.13
C LYS A 39 10.41 -19.26 -14.94
N LYS A 40 10.51 -18.04 -15.45
CA LYS A 40 11.64 -17.58 -16.28
C LYS A 40 12.66 -16.77 -15.49
N LYS A 41 13.86 -16.66 -16.07
CA LYS A 41 14.94 -15.77 -15.62
C LYS A 41 15.53 -15.06 -16.86
N PRO A 42 15.38 -13.73 -16.99
CA PRO A 42 14.61 -12.83 -16.12
C PRO A 42 13.12 -13.16 -16.12
N TRP A 43 12.41 -12.92 -15.01
CA TRP A 43 10.97 -13.21 -14.88
C TRP A 43 10.08 -12.12 -15.51
N ILE A 44 10.66 -10.94 -15.82
CA ILE A 44 10.00 -9.86 -16.58
C ILE A 44 10.67 -9.74 -17.95
N GLN A 45 9.88 -9.86 -19.02
CA GLN A 45 10.30 -9.73 -20.42
C GLN A 45 9.53 -8.58 -21.08
N PRO A 46 9.95 -7.32 -20.89
CA PRO A 46 9.25 -6.13 -21.40
C PRO A 46 9.08 -6.10 -22.93
N GLU A 47 9.94 -6.81 -23.66
CA GLU A 47 9.89 -6.94 -25.13
C GLU A 47 8.66 -7.72 -25.64
N ASN A 48 7.98 -8.48 -24.79
CA ASN A 48 6.87 -9.36 -25.19
C ASN A 48 5.50 -8.67 -25.24
N ALA A 49 5.43 -7.36 -25.02
CA ALA A 49 4.21 -6.57 -25.21
C ALA A 49 4.52 -5.08 -25.36
N PRO A 50 3.61 -4.30 -25.98
CA PRO A 50 3.68 -2.84 -25.96
C PRO A 50 3.63 -2.28 -24.53
N GLY A 51 4.32 -1.16 -24.31
CA GLY A 51 4.46 -0.50 -23.01
C GLY A 51 3.13 -0.13 -22.36
N ASP A 52 2.14 0.30 -23.14
CA ASP A 52 0.79 0.63 -22.64
C ASP A 52 0.06 -0.60 -22.04
N ALA A 53 0.22 -1.77 -22.65
CA ALA A 53 -0.33 -3.02 -22.15
C ALA A 53 0.36 -3.47 -20.86
N ILE A 54 1.67 -3.26 -20.77
CA ILE A 54 2.46 -3.52 -19.56
C ILE A 54 2.04 -2.57 -18.44
N ALA A 55 1.94 -1.27 -18.72
CA ALA A 55 1.51 -0.23 -17.79
C ALA A 55 0.16 -0.56 -17.15
N ARG A 56 -0.86 -0.90 -17.95
CA ARG A 56 -2.20 -1.31 -17.47
C ARG A 56 -2.18 -2.51 -16.50
N VAL A 57 -1.18 -3.38 -16.60
CA VAL A 57 -1.02 -4.55 -15.72
C VAL A 57 -0.24 -4.19 -14.48
N ILE A 58 0.81 -3.37 -14.61
CA ILE A 58 1.57 -2.83 -13.48
C ILE A 58 0.65 -2.03 -12.58
N GLU A 59 -0.24 -1.18 -13.12
CA GLU A 59 -1.25 -0.40 -12.38
C GLU A 59 -2.22 -1.25 -11.54
N LYS A 60 -2.33 -2.57 -11.78
CA LYS A 60 -3.13 -3.49 -10.94
C LYS A 60 -2.37 -4.04 -9.73
N CYS A 61 -1.08 -3.78 -9.59
CA CYS A 61 -0.32 -4.15 -8.40
C CYS A 61 -0.90 -3.42 -7.17
N PRO A 62 -1.26 -4.07 -6.08
CA PRO A 62 -1.86 -3.37 -4.93
C PRO A 62 -0.82 -2.74 -3.99
N THR A 63 0.47 -3.03 -4.17
CA THR A 63 1.52 -2.66 -3.21
C THR A 63 2.48 -1.60 -3.70
N GLY A 64 2.48 -1.30 -5.01
CA GLY A 64 3.49 -0.47 -5.66
C GLY A 64 4.84 -1.16 -5.85
N ALA A 65 4.91 -2.48 -5.66
CA ALA A 65 6.13 -3.24 -5.92
C ALA A 65 6.57 -3.19 -7.39
N LEU A 66 5.61 -3.05 -8.32
CA LEU A 66 5.91 -2.78 -9.72
C LEU A 66 5.53 -1.34 -10.03
N GLN A 67 6.42 -0.65 -10.70
CA GLN A 67 6.23 0.70 -11.24
C GLN A 67 6.82 0.77 -12.64
N TYR A 68 6.49 1.81 -13.38
CA TYR A 68 7.04 2.02 -14.71
C TYR A 68 7.32 3.48 -15.02
N LYS A 69 8.17 3.69 -16.03
CA LYS A 69 8.33 4.96 -16.73
C LYS A 69 8.22 4.71 -18.23
N MET A 70 7.33 5.42 -18.90
CA MET A 70 7.26 5.44 -20.37
C MET A 70 8.49 6.16 -20.93
N LEU A 71 9.09 5.57 -21.96
CA LEU A 71 10.29 6.08 -22.63
C LEU A 71 9.96 6.76 -23.97
N ASN A 72 8.75 6.53 -24.48
CA ASN A 72 8.24 7.11 -25.73
C ASN A 72 7.55 8.48 -25.55
N GLY A 73 7.59 9.06 -24.35
CA GLY A 73 6.95 10.35 -24.04
C GLY A 73 5.48 10.26 -23.60
N GLU A 74 4.89 9.06 -23.58
CA GLU A 74 3.56 8.86 -23.00
C GLU A 74 3.53 9.14 -21.49
N ALA A 75 2.32 9.33 -20.96
CA ALA A 75 2.12 9.63 -19.55
C ALA A 75 2.46 8.42 -18.66
N ASN A 76 3.08 8.69 -17.52
CA ASN A 76 3.29 7.72 -16.45
C ASN A 76 2.03 7.56 -15.59
N GLU A 77 2.10 6.60 -14.66
CA GLU A 77 1.05 6.36 -13.67
C GLU A 77 0.70 7.66 -12.93
N LYS A 78 -0.60 7.97 -12.86
CA LYS A 78 -1.12 9.11 -12.09
C LYS A 78 -1.82 8.58 -10.83
N PRO A 79 -1.79 9.33 -9.72
CA PRO A 79 -2.63 9.01 -8.58
C PRO A 79 -4.11 8.93 -8.98
N PRO A 80 -4.89 8.02 -8.36
CA PRO A 80 -6.33 8.00 -8.56
C PRO A 80 -6.96 9.31 -8.03
N SER A 81 -8.10 9.70 -8.59
CA SER A 81 -8.84 10.91 -8.15
C SER A 81 -9.38 10.82 -6.72
N LYS A 82 -9.43 9.62 -6.15
CA LYS A 82 -9.86 9.36 -4.78
C LYS A 82 -8.86 8.50 -4.03
N ASN A 83 -8.47 8.98 -2.86
CA ASN A 83 -7.73 8.17 -1.90
C ASN A 83 -8.64 7.06 -1.37
N ARG A 84 -8.18 5.81 -1.44
CA ARG A 84 -8.90 4.62 -0.98
C ARG A 84 -8.04 3.80 -0.03
N ILE A 85 -8.67 3.30 1.02
CA ILE A 85 -8.06 2.42 2.01
C ILE A 85 -8.91 1.16 2.08
N ILE A 86 -8.40 0.06 1.54
CA ILE A 86 -9.09 -1.23 1.56
C ILE A 86 -8.55 -2.04 2.73
N LEU A 87 -9.43 -2.37 3.69
CA LEU A 87 -9.08 -3.26 4.79
C LEU A 87 -9.28 -4.71 4.38
N GLN A 88 -8.21 -5.51 4.43
CA GLN A 88 -8.29 -6.95 4.23
C GLN A 88 -8.48 -7.68 5.58
N GLU A 89 -9.47 -8.56 5.67
CA GLU A 89 -9.67 -9.39 6.86
C GLU A 89 -8.39 -10.20 7.14
N ASN A 90 -7.89 -10.14 8.38
CA ASN A 90 -6.67 -10.82 8.81
C ASN A 90 -5.41 -10.47 7.99
N GLY A 91 -5.44 -9.35 7.27
CA GLY A 91 -4.38 -8.96 6.33
C GLY A 91 -3.99 -7.48 6.44
N PRO A 92 -3.27 -6.97 5.44
CA PRO A 92 -2.86 -5.57 5.37
C PRO A 92 -4.04 -4.59 5.20
N ALA A 93 -3.72 -3.30 5.24
CA ALA A 93 -4.54 -2.27 4.62
C ALA A 93 -3.87 -1.82 3.31
N TYR A 94 -4.62 -1.80 2.21
CA TYR A 94 -4.13 -1.30 0.93
C TYR A 94 -4.53 0.15 0.75
N PHE A 95 -3.54 1.01 0.57
CA PHE A 95 -3.70 2.42 0.27
C PHE A 95 -3.57 2.62 -1.23
N PHE A 96 -4.44 3.46 -1.80
CA PHE A 96 -4.38 3.96 -3.16
C PHE A 96 -4.64 5.46 -3.12
N GLY A 97 -3.86 6.31 -3.78
CA GLY A 97 -3.96 7.76 -3.64
C GLY A 97 -2.71 8.50 -4.08
N ASP A 98 -2.64 9.83 -3.90
CA ASP A 98 -1.36 10.55 -3.92
C ASP A 98 -0.72 10.39 -2.54
N LEU A 99 0.05 9.32 -2.34
CA LEU A 99 0.53 8.93 -1.01
C LEU A 99 1.87 9.60 -0.70
N GLU A 100 1.99 10.12 0.51
CA GLU A 100 3.25 10.57 1.09
C GLU A 100 3.47 9.92 2.45
N ILE A 101 4.46 9.03 2.54
CA ILE A 101 4.84 8.38 3.80
C ILE A 101 5.98 9.18 4.42
N GLN A 102 5.82 9.55 5.68
CA GLN A 102 6.79 10.34 6.44
C GLN A 102 7.30 9.55 7.64
N ASP A 103 8.53 9.83 8.06
CA ASP A 103 9.04 9.40 9.37
C ASP A 103 8.49 10.28 10.51
N ALA A 104 8.97 10.05 11.74
CA ALA A 104 8.50 10.79 12.92
C ALA A 104 8.86 12.29 12.89
N ASP A 105 9.96 12.63 12.21
CA ASP A 105 10.47 14.01 12.07
C ASP A 105 9.78 14.75 10.92
N GLY A 106 9.01 14.03 10.08
CA GLY A 106 8.29 14.59 8.94
C GLY A 106 9.06 14.49 7.62
N ASN A 107 10.21 13.80 7.59
CA ASN A 107 10.93 13.57 6.35
C ASN A 107 10.14 12.60 5.48
N VAL A 108 9.99 12.95 4.20
CA VAL A 108 9.32 12.09 3.23
C VAL A 108 10.23 10.91 2.89
N ILE A 109 9.77 9.69 3.18
CA ILE A 109 10.51 8.44 2.92
C ILE A 109 9.95 7.66 1.71
N LEU A 110 8.71 7.93 1.29
CA LEU A 110 8.13 7.35 0.08
C LEU A 110 7.04 8.27 -0.47
N ARG A 111 7.03 8.45 -1.79
CA ARG A 111 5.87 8.92 -2.55
C ARG A 111 5.44 7.85 -3.53
N ASP A 112 4.15 7.54 -3.57
CA ASP A 112 3.64 6.47 -4.42
C ASP A 112 2.14 6.63 -4.69
N THR A 113 1.62 5.87 -5.65
CA THR A 113 0.18 5.80 -5.94
C THR A 113 -0.54 4.75 -5.09
N ARG A 114 0.24 3.88 -4.44
CA ARG A 114 -0.26 2.69 -3.75
C ARG A 114 0.73 2.12 -2.74
N PHE A 115 0.21 1.57 -1.66
CA PHE A 115 1.02 1.03 -0.58
C PHE A 115 0.27 -0.03 0.23
N SER A 116 0.93 -1.15 0.52
CA SER A 116 0.38 -2.17 1.44
C SER A 116 0.93 -1.97 2.85
N TYR A 117 0.10 -1.45 3.74
CA TYR A 117 0.44 -1.16 5.13
C TYR A 117 0.26 -2.38 6.04
N CYS A 118 1.27 -2.66 6.86
CA CYS A 118 1.26 -3.74 7.85
C CYS A 118 0.36 -3.40 9.04
N ARG A 119 -0.63 -4.25 9.29
CA ARG A 119 -1.52 -4.16 10.46
C ARG A 119 -1.17 -5.12 11.59
N CYS A 120 -0.37 -6.17 11.31
CA CYS A 120 -0.11 -7.24 12.27
C CYS A 120 1.07 -6.98 13.22
N GLY A 121 1.93 -6.00 12.93
CA GLY A 121 3.12 -5.73 13.72
C GLY A 121 4.27 -6.72 13.54
N GLN A 122 4.11 -7.79 12.75
CA GLN A 122 5.13 -8.83 12.58
C GLN A 122 5.98 -8.69 11.32
N SER A 123 5.66 -7.75 10.43
CA SER A 123 6.45 -7.55 9.22
C SER A 123 7.92 -7.24 9.50
N LYS A 124 8.82 -7.80 8.71
CA LYS A 124 10.26 -7.50 8.72
C LYS A 124 10.60 -6.31 7.81
N ASN A 125 9.64 -5.80 7.05
CA ASN A 125 9.79 -4.63 6.18
C ASN A 125 8.84 -3.47 6.55
N LYS A 126 8.63 -3.24 7.85
CA LYS A 126 7.74 -2.17 8.33
C LYS A 126 8.11 -0.80 7.71
N PRO A 127 7.10 0.05 7.42
CA PRO A 127 5.66 -0.15 7.66
C PRO A 127 4.94 -1.00 6.59
N ALA A 128 5.66 -1.50 5.57
CA ALA A 128 5.05 -2.30 4.52
C ALA A 128 4.65 -3.68 5.03
N CYS A 129 3.64 -4.28 4.42
CA CYS A 129 3.30 -5.70 4.61
C CYS A 129 4.19 -6.58 3.74
N ASP A 130 4.65 -7.70 4.30
CA ASP A 130 5.49 -8.73 3.68
C ASP A 130 4.90 -10.14 3.88
N ASN A 131 3.60 -10.23 4.12
CA ASN A 131 2.85 -11.46 4.41
C ASN A 131 3.16 -12.17 5.74
N SER A 132 3.98 -11.61 6.63
CA SER A 132 4.18 -12.20 7.98
C SER A 132 2.91 -12.35 8.82
N HIS A 133 1.81 -11.70 8.43
CA HIS A 133 0.49 -11.89 9.06
C HIS A 133 -0.08 -13.31 8.91
N ILE A 134 0.35 -14.06 7.88
CA ILE A 134 -0.09 -15.45 7.66
C ILE A 134 0.51 -16.36 8.72
N GLU A 135 1.83 -16.35 8.86
CA GLU A 135 2.55 -17.13 9.88
C GLU A 135 2.20 -16.69 11.30
N ALA A 136 1.96 -15.39 11.50
CA ALA A 136 1.53 -14.84 12.78
C ALA A 136 0.04 -15.08 13.10
N GLU A 137 -0.70 -15.76 12.23
CA GLU A 137 -2.13 -16.03 12.35
C GLU A 137 -2.96 -14.80 12.73
N PHE A 138 -2.59 -13.65 12.16
CA PHE A 138 -3.09 -12.35 12.58
C PHE A 138 -4.61 -12.28 12.57
N LYS A 139 -5.22 -11.93 13.71
CA LYS A 139 -6.64 -11.67 13.82
C LYS A 139 -6.91 -10.17 13.77
N GLY A 140 -7.39 -9.71 12.63
CA GLY A 140 -7.61 -8.30 12.34
C GLY A 140 -8.90 -8.07 11.58
N GLY A 141 -9.96 -7.79 12.34
CA GLY A 141 -11.27 -7.46 11.78
C GLY A 141 -11.24 -6.23 10.87
N VAL A 142 -12.23 -6.15 9.98
CA VAL A 142 -12.39 -5.04 9.02
C VAL A 142 -13.54 -4.08 9.34
N ARG A 143 -14.10 -4.16 10.55
CA ARG A 143 -15.08 -3.19 11.04
C ARG A 143 -14.37 -1.89 11.42
N VAL A 144 -15.06 -0.77 11.25
CA VAL A 144 -14.61 0.53 11.76
C VAL A 144 -15.73 1.14 12.59
N ASP A 145 -15.35 1.73 13.71
CA ASP A 145 -16.24 2.54 14.52
C ASP A 145 -16.55 3.86 13.77
N ARG A 146 -17.73 3.93 13.14
CA ARG A 146 -18.16 5.12 12.38
C ARG A 146 -18.30 6.36 13.25
N ALA A 147 -18.51 6.23 14.57
CA ALA A 147 -18.53 7.38 15.46
C ALA A 147 -17.16 8.08 15.55
N ARG A 148 -16.07 7.36 15.25
CA ARG A 148 -14.70 7.92 15.18
C ARG A 148 -14.35 8.47 13.80
N LEU A 149 -15.17 8.18 12.80
CA LEU A 149 -14.99 8.60 11.40
C LEU A 149 -16.21 9.41 10.97
N PRO A 150 -16.33 10.69 11.36
CA PRO A 150 -17.41 11.54 10.86
C PRO A 150 -17.39 11.52 9.32
N GLU A 151 -18.57 11.36 8.74
CA GLU A 151 -18.74 11.27 7.30
C GLU A 151 -18.37 12.61 6.63
N SER A 152 -17.66 12.53 5.50
CA SER A 152 -17.33 13.69 4.68
C SER A 152 -18.04 13.60 3.34
N LYS A 153 -18.56 14.73 2.85
CA LYS A 153 -19.10 14.87 1.49
C LYS A 153 -18.05 15.30 0.46
N GLU A 154 -16.79 15.47 0.87
CA GLU A 154 -15.71 15.81 -0.06
C GLU A 154 -15.53 14.70 -1.09
N THR A 155 -15.50 15.09 -2.35
CA THR A 155 -15.32 14.21 -3.51
C THR A 155 -13.94 14.33 -4.14
N GLU A 156 -13.22 15.42 -3.84
CA GLU A 156 -11.83 15.65 -4.24
C GLU A 156 -10.89 15.24 -3.12
N HIS A 157 -9.93 14.38 -3.45
CA HIS A 157 -8.97 13.87 -2.49
C HIS A 157 -7.61 14.43 -2.88
N GLY A 158 -7.04 15.26 -1.99
CA GLY A 158 -5.66 15.73 -2.11
C GLY A 158 -4.65 14.64 -1.69
N ARG A 159 -3.41 15.05 -1.43
CA ARG A 159 -2.38 14.16 -0.89
C ARG A 159 -2.83 13.48 0.40
N LEU A 160 -2.56 12.19 0.52
CA LEU A 160 -2.78 11.40 1.73
C LEU A 160 -1.45 11.17 2.45
N ILE A 161 -1.31 11.75 3.63
CA ILE A 161 -0.08 11.68 4.42
C ILE A 161 -0.18 10.53 5.42
N ILE A 162 0.84 9.68 5.46
CA ILE A 162 1.00 8.58 6.43
C ILE A 162 2.27 8.84 7.24
N LYS A 163 2.15 9.47 8.41
CA LYS A 163 3.29 9.80 9.28
C LYS A 163 3.54 8.69 10.30
N LEU A 164 4.72 8.10 10.28
CA LEU A 164 5.10 6.99 11.15
C LEU A 164 5.67 7.52 12.47
N MET A 165 4.91 7.39 13.56
CA MET A 165 5.41 7.78 14.88
C MET A 165 6.38 6.73 15.42
N LYS A 166 7.52 7.16 15.95
CA LYS A 166 8.51 6.30 16.60
C LYS A 166 7.85 5.44 17.68
N ASN A 167 8.02 4.11 17.59
CA ASN A 167 7.44 3.14 18.53
C ASN A 167 5.91 3.26 18.68
N GLY A 168 5.25 3.86 17.69
CA GLY A 168 3.88 4.32 17.79
C GLY A 168 3.03 4.03 16.55
N PRO A 169 1.80 4.59 16.51
CA PRO A 169 0.91 4.44 15.38
C PRO A 169 1.41 5.14 14.12
N ALA A 170 0.76 4.87 12.99
CA ALA A 170 0.82 5.75 11.83
C ALA A 170 -0.31 6.78 11.91
N LEU A 171 0.01 8.07 11.81
CA LEU A 171 -0.98 9.14 11.71
C LEU A 171 -1.34 9.32 10.24
N LEU A 172 -2.64 9.26 9.95
CA LEU A 172 -3.19 9.45 8.62
C LEU A 172 -3.85 10.81 8.54
N GLU A 173 -3.47 11.61 7.55
CA GLU A 173 -4.00 12.95 7.31
C GLU A 173 -4.41 13.12 5.85
N GLY A 174 -5.54 13.79 5.63
CA GLY A 174 -6.17 13.97 4.32
C GLY A 174 -7.55 13.30 4.21
N SER A 175 -8.18 13.45 3.05
CA SER A 175 -9.51 12.90 2.76
C SER A 175 -9.38 11.53 2.09
N TYR A 176 -10.15 10.55 2.56
CA TYR A 176 -10.06 9.16 2.12
C TYR A 176 -11.40 8.42 2.23
N ARG A 177 -11.52 7.40 1.38
CA ARG A 177 -12.57 6.39 1.45
C ARG A 177 -12.03 5.13 2.11
N ILE A 178 -12.62 4.68 3.21
CA ILE A 178 -12.32 3.37 3.78
C ILE A 178 -13.32 2.33 3.26
N GLU A 179 -12.81 1.17 2.87
CA GLU A 179 -13.58 0.11 2.22
C GLU A 179 -13.31 -1.24 2.87
N SER A 180 -14.38 -1.99 3.12
CA SER A 180 -14.29 -3.40 3.51
C SER A 180 -15.63 -4.11 3.36
N ALA A 181 -15.63 -5.44 3.47
CA ALA A 181 -16.86 -6.23 3.47
C ALA A 181 -17.83 -5.84 4.60
N ALA A 182 -17.31 -5.44 5.77
CA ALA A 182 -18.14 -5.07 6.92
C ALA A 182 -18.54 -3.60 6.95
N VAL A 183 -17.81 -2.73 6.24
CA VAL A 183 -18.02 -1.27 6.26
C VAL A 183 -18.78 -0.80 5.03
N GLY A 184 -18.70 -1.52 3.92
CA GLY A 184 -19.07 -1.00 2.61
C GLY A 184 -18.06 0.04 2.16
N GLN A 185 -18.53 1.24 1.81
CA GLN A 185 -17.69 2.40 1.53
C GLN A 185 -18.03 3.50 2.54
N HIS A 186 -17.02 4.14 3.12
CA HIS A 186 -17.21 5.23 4.08
C HIS A 186 -16.19 6.33 3.84
N GLU A 187 -16.65 7.54 3.57
CA GLU A 187 -15.80 8.72 3.31
C GLU A 187 -15.50 9.45 4.61
N SER A 188 -14.25 9.83 4.84
CA SER A 188 -13.88 10.69 5.96
C SER A 188 -12.65 11.54 5.64
N LYS A 189 -12.53 12.65 6.36
CA LYS A 189 -11.34 13.52 6.38
C LYS A 189 -10.75 13.67 7.78
N LYS A 190 -11.21 12.83 8.71
CA LYS A 190 -10.74 12.86 10.08
C LYS A 190 -9.32 12.32 10.12
N ASN A 191 -8.40 13.09 10.71
CA ASN A 191 -7.08 12.57 11.03
C ASN A 191 -7.21 11.42 12.03
N ILE A 192 -6.62 10.27 11.71
CA ILE A 192 -6.72 9.05 12.52
C ILE A 192 -5.35 8.48 12.84
N ALA A 193 -5.24 7.80 13.98
CA ALA A 193 -4.09 6.98 14.32
C ALA A 193 -4.37 5.52 13.98
N LEU A 194 -3.64 4.96 13.02
CA LEU A 194 -3.71 3.56 12.63
C LEU A 194 -2.78 2.71 13.48
N CYS A 195 -3.26 1.55 13.90
CA CYS A 195 -2.45 0.56 14.61
C CYS A 195 -1.32 0.07 13.70
N ARG A 196 -0.09 0.07 14.23
CA ARG A 196 1.11 -0.46 13.57
C ARG A 196 1.70 -1.67 14.29
N CYS A 197 1.34 -1.84 15.57
CA CYS A 197 1.92 -2.83 16.46
C CYS A 197 1.20 -4.19 16.45
N GLY A 198 0.03 -4.30 15.82
CA GLY A 198 -0.79 -5.53 15.85
C GLY A 198 -1.59 -5.77 17.13
N GLY A 199 -1.23 -5.12 18.25
CA GLY A 199 -1.83 -5.37 19.56
C GLY A 199 -3.18 -4.72 19.84
N SER A 200 -3.61 -3.71 19.07
CA SER A 200 -4.83 -2.95 19.42
C SER A 200 -6.08 -3.82 19.49
N ALA A 201 -6.94 -3.61 20.48
CA ALA A 201 -8.28 -4.18 20.57
C ALA A 201 -9.29 -3.46 19.65
N ASN A 202 -8.98 -2.23 19.20
CA ASN A 202 -9.82 -1.40 18.36
C ASN A 202 -9.29 -1.24 16.93
N LYS A 203 -8.74 -2.33 16.37
CA LYS A 203 -8.23 -2.34 14.98
C LYS A 203 -9.33 -1.86 14.01
N PRO A 204 -8.97 -1.11 12.95
CA PRO A 204 -7.61 -0.77 12.51
C PRO A 204 -6.98 0.41 13.27
N PHE A 205 -7.69 1.03 14.22
CA PHE A 205 -7.21 2.20 14.95
C PHE A 205 -6.22 1.82 16.05
N CYS A 206 -5.40 2.79 16.45
CA CYS A 206 -4.56 2.69 17.63
C CYS A 206 -5.37 2.99 18.90
N ASP A 207 -5.11 2.24 19.97
CA ASP A 207 -5.67 2.42 21.31
C ASP A 207 -4.59 2.58 22.39
N GLY A 208 -3.35 2.82 21.99
CA GLY A 208 -2.21 2.95 22.90
C GLY A 208 -1.52 1.64 23.29
N THR A 209 -2.01 0.48 22.85
CA THR A 209 -1.42 -0.83 23.20
C THR A 209 0.07 -0.93 22.87
N HIS A 210 0.55 -0.25 21.83
CA HIS A 210 1.97 -0.18 21.45
C HIS A 210 2.91 0.18 22.62
N ARG A 211 2.47 1.04 23.56
CA ARG A 211 3.27 1.40 24.74
C ARG A 211 3.38 0.26 25.74
N LYS A 212 2.29 -0.49 25.90
CA LYS A 212 2.18 -1.61 26.87
C LYS A 212 3.02 -2.81 26.44
N ILE A 213 3.08 -3.06 25.14
CA ILE A 213 3.79 -4.22 24.58
C ILE A 213 5.22 -3.89 24.12
N GLY A 214 5.72 -2.68 24.40
CA GLY A 214 7.07 -2.25 24.01
C GLY A 214 7.29 -2.31 22.50
N PHE A 215 6.32 -1.88 21.69
CA PHE A 215 6.44 -1.95 20.24
C PHE A 215 7.62 -1.11 19.74
N GLU A 216 8.54 -1.74 19.02
CA GLU A 216 9.65 -1.09 18.35
C GLU A 216 9.40 -1.02 16.84
N GLY A 217 9.38 0.20 16.29
CA GLY A 217 9.16 0.41 14.86
C GLY A 217 9.22 1.84 14.41
#